data_AF-A0A7C5NJB0-F1
#
_entry.id   AF-A0A7C5NJB0-F1
#
_cell.length_a   1.000
_cell.length_b   1.000
_cell.length_c   1.000
_cell.angle_alpha   90.00
_cell.angle_beta   90.00
_cell.angle_gamma   90.00
#
_symmetry.space_group_name_H-M   'P 1'
#
loop_
_entity.id
_entity.type
_entity.pdbx_description
1 polymer ?
#
loop_
_entity_poly.entity_id
_entity_poly.type
_entity_poly.pdbx_seq_one_letter_code
_entity_poly.pdbx_strand_id
1 'polypeptide(L)' 'MLLTRASEYALLSLDTIRKADKPIGAVFLANKLNIPKSFLAKIMQSLAKEGILESRKGAH' A
#
# COMPACT_ATOMS: atom_id res chain seq x y z
N MET A 1 -6.77 -20.75 1.77
CA MET A 1 -6.58 -19.28 1.62
C MET A 1 -7.91 -18.61 1.93
N LEU A 2 -7.92 -17.57 2.78
CA LEU A 2 -9.10 -16.77 3.06
C LEU A 2 -8.91 -15.38 2.45
N LEU A 3 -9.81 -14.96 1.56
CA LEU A 3 -9.84 -13.58 1.07
C LEU A 3 -10.53 -12.71 2.13
N THR A 4 -9.79 -11.72 2.63
CA THR A 4 -10.29 -10.77 3.63
C THR A 4 -10.21 -9.35 3.10
N ARG A 5 -10.75 -8.38 3.86
CA ARG A 5 -10.54 -6.96 3.54
C ARG A 5 -9.06 -6.57 3.43
N ALA A 6 -8.17 -7.23 4.16
CA ALA A 6 -6.73 -6.97 4.01
C ALA A 6 -6.23 -7.37 2.62
N SER A 7 -6.71 -8.49 2.07
CA SER A 7 -6.38 -8.92 0.71
C SER A 7 -6.92 -7.95 -0.33
N GLU A 8 -8.18 -7.51 -0.19
CA GLU A 8 -8.79 -6.49 -1.05
C GLU A 8 -7.99 -5.18 -1.04
N TYR A 9 -7.66 -4.67 0.15
CA TYR A 9 -6.91 -3.43 0.30
C TYR A 9 -5.49 -3.53 -0.24
N ALA A 10 -4.84 -4.69 -0.10
CA ALA A 10 -3.54 -4.94 -0.72
C ALA A 10 -3.62 -4.85 -2.25
N LEU A 11 -4.63 -5.48 -2.87
CA LEU A 11 -4.81 -5.46 -4.33
C LEU A 11 -5.12 -4.05 -4.86
N LEU A 12 -6.03 -3.31 -4.21
CA LEU A 12 -6.36 -1.93 -4.58
C LEU A 12 -5.15 -1.01 -4.46
N SER A 13 -4.35 -1.20 -3.41
CA SER A 13 -3.12 -0.45 -3.18
C SER A 13 -2.08 -0.71 -4.26
N LEU A 14 -1.84 -1.98 -4.61
CA LEU A 14 -0.91 -2.36 -5.66
C LEU A 14 -1.37 -1.88 -7.05
N ASP A 15 -2.67 -1.96 -7.36
CA ASP A 15 -3.23 -1.40 -8.60
C ASP A 15 -2.99 0.11 -8.70
N THR A 16 -3.17 0.82 -7.59
CA THR A 16 -2.95 2.27 -7.54
C THR A 16 -1.47 2.62 -7.67
N ILE A 17 -0.58 1.88 -6.99
CA ILE A 17 0.87 2.11 -7.03
C ILE A 17 1.42 1.86 -8.43
N ARG A 18 1.02 0.76 -9.10
CA ARG A 18 1.57 0.44 -10.45
C ARG A 18 1.22 1.47 -11.52
N LYS A 19 0.14 2.22 -11.32
CA LYS A 19 -0.34 3.27 -12.24
C LYS A 19 0.30 4.63 -11.98
N ALA A 20 1.19 4.73 -10.99
CA ALA A 20 1.78 5.98 -10.57
C ALA A 20 3.16 6.19 -11.21
N ASP A 21 3.39 7.39 -11.75
CA ASP A 21 4.68 7.75 -12.34
C ASP A 21 5.77 8.02 -11.28
N LYS A 22 5.38 8.19 -10.01
CA LYS A 22 6.27 8.53 -8.90
C LYS A 22 5.93 7.69 -7.66
N PRO A 23 6.89 7.46 -6.76
CA PRO A 23 6.62 6.81 -5.48
C PRO A 23 5.46 7.46 -4.74
N ILE A 24 4.50 6.64 -4.29
CA ILE A 24 3.33 7.11 -3.55
C ILE A 24 3.55 6.91 -2.05
N GLY A 25 3.28 7.98 -1.28
CA GLY A 25 3.27 7.90 0.18
C GLY A 25 2.05 7.15 0.73
N ALA A 26 2.24 6.33 1.76
CA ALA A 26 1.18 5.53 2.38
C ALA A 26 0.00 6.37 2.90
N VAL A 27 0.24 7.61 3.37
CA VAL A 27 -0.83 8.53 3.83
C VAL A 27 -1.70 8.99 2.66
N PHE A 28 -1.09 9.33 1.53
CA PHE A 28 -1.83 9.69 0.32
C PHE A 28 -2.67 8.51 -0.17
N LEU A 29 -2.09 7.31 -0.20
CA LEU A 29 -2.78 6.10 -0.63
C LEU A 29 -3.98 5.76 0.27
N ALA A 30 -3.80 5.87 1.59
CA ALA A 30 -4.87 5.68 2.58
C ALA A 30 -6.03 6.64 2.35
N ASN A 31 -5.74 7.93 2.17
CA ASN A 31 -6.77 8.94 1.92
C ASN A 31 -7.47 8.69 0.57
N LYS A 32 -6.72 8.38 -0.49
CA LYS A 32 -7.26 8.14 -1.84
C LYS A 32 -8.20 6.93 -1.89
N LEU A 33 -7.83 5.85 -1.19
CA LEU A 33 -8.62 4.61 -1.16
C LEU A 33 -9.65 4.57 -0.03
N ASN A 34 -9.74 5.64 0.79
CA ASN A 34 -10.59 5.70 1.98
C ASN A 34 -10.35 4.52 2.95
N ILE A 35 -9.09 4.21 3.24
CA ILE A 35 -8.65 3.12 4.13
C ILE A 35 -8.02 3.71 5.39
N PRO A 36 -8.29 3.18 6.60
CA PRO A 36 -7.64 3.65 7.82
C PRO A 36 -6.11 3.60 7.72
N LYS A 37 -5.45 4.74 7.96
CA LYS A 37 -3.99 4.92 7.75
C LYS A 37 -3.14 3.85 8.44
N SER A 38 -3.43 3.57 9.71
CA SER A 38 -2.70 2.57 10.51
C SER A 38 -2.90 1.15 9.98
N PHE A 39 -4.09 0.85 9.46
CA PHE A 39 -4.39 -0.45 8.87
C PHE A 39 -3.67 -0.63 7.53
N LEU A 40 -3.76 0.37 6.65
CA LEU A 40 -3.03 0.33 5.37
C LEU A 40 -1.52 0.25 5.58
N ALA A 41 -0.97 1.00 6.54
CA ALA A 41 0.45 0.97 6.85
C ALA A 41 0.93 -0.46 7.21
N LYS A 42 0.15 -1.21 8.00
CA LYS A 42 0.47 -2.61 8.32
C LYS A 42 0.47 -3.51 7.08
N ILE A 43 -0.50 -3.32 6.17
CA ILE A 43 -0.56 -4.05 4.91
C ILE A 43 0.66 -3.73 4.05
N MET A 44 0.99 -2.45 3.86
CA MET A 44 2.15 -2.02 3.05
C MET A 44 3.47 -2.53 3.64
N GLN A 45 3.61 -2.51 4.98
CA GLN A 45 4.76 -3.09 5.67
C GLN A 45 4.87 -4.60 5.41
N SER A 46 3.75 -5.33 5.42
CA SER A 46 3.75 -6.77 5.10
C SER A 46 4.21 -7.01 3.67
N LEU A 47 3.67 -6.26 2.70
CA LEU A 47 4.05 -6.41 1.28
C LEU A 47 5.52 -6.06 1.05
N ALA A 48 6.06 -5.04 1.73
CA ALA A 48 7.47 -4.68 1.63
C ALA A 48 8.38 -5.75 2.21
N LYS A 49 8.00 -6.38 3.34
CA LYS A 49 8.77 -7.49 3.95
C LYS A 49 8.85 -8.70 3.04
N GLU A 50 7.79 -8.99 2.30
CA GLU A 50 7.73 -10.09 1.32
C GLU A 50 8.36 -9.70 -0.04
N GLY A 51 8.94 -8.50 -0.18
CA GLY A 51 9.57 -8.05 -1.41
C GLY A 51 8.60 -7.76 -2.57
N ILE A 52 7.30 -7.64 -2.29
CA ILE A 52 6.26 -7.39 -3.30
C ILE A 52 6.27 -5.92 -3.73
N LEU A 53 6.72 -5.01 -2.86
CA LEU A 53 6.91 -3.59 -3.17
C LEU A 53 8.17 -3.05 -2.48
N GLU A 54 8.69 -1.95 -3.02
CA GLU A 54 9.79 -1.20 -2.40
C GLU A 54 9.26 -0.08 -1.52
N SER A 55 9.77 0.04 -0.30
CA SER A 55 9.53 1.19 0.57
C SER A 55 10.74 2.11 0.56
N ARG A 56 10.57 3.33 0.05
CA ARG A 56 11.62 4.36 0.05
C ARG A 56 11.39 5.35 1.18
N LYS A 57 12.43 5.62 1.97
CA LYS A 57 12.38 6.64 3.04
C LYS A 57 12.58 8.03 2.44
N GLY A 58 11.54 8.86 2.48
CA GLY A 58 11.65 10.29 2.16
C GLY A 58 11.99 10.61 0.70
N ALA A 59 11.93 11.89 0.35
CA ALA A 59 12.32 12.40 -0.96
C ALA A 59 13.83 12.65 -1.00
N HIS A 60 14.55 11.74 -1.65
CA HIS A 60 15.76 12.08 -2.41
C HIS A 60 15.46 11.82 -3.88
#